data_AF-X1LSD3-F1
#
_entry.id   AF-X1LSD3-F1
#
_cell.length_a   1.000
_cell.length_b   1.000
_cell.length_c   1.000
_cell.angle_alpha   90.00
_cell.angle_beta   90.00
_cell.angle_gamma   90.00
#
_symmetry.space_group_name_H-M   'P 1'
#
loop_
_entity.id
_entity.type
_entity.pdbx_description
1 polymer ?
#
loop_
_entity_poly.entity_id
_entity_poly.type
_entity_poly.pdbx_seq_one_letter_code
_entity_poly.pdbx_strand_id
1 'polypeptide(L)'
;VDDMTSWWKDRLRGWMASWVVKGVMELFDAFEPDLRAEVKPMLLRMREIEGLPDDFKNIIDKATEEKSAIQFVAILPYLIGILIGLGMGAAAPVSRIGSYQIDKIIKSYRLDPISVITAWRRDPKKYEKFFADLKDQGWHDDRIEALKFFTLFMPSAGDIVTWYAKEVYEPDMIERYGLASELPEYEKTDFPKVGVDATQARNFWMAHWEHASYMQ
;
A
#
# COMPACT_ATOMS: atom_id res chain seq x y z
N VAL A 1 13.82 18.29 9.19
CA VAL A 1 12.69 17.94 8.31
C VAL A 1 11.48 17.49 9.13
N ASP A 2 11.68 16.74 10.23
CA ASP A 2 10.60 16.34 11.14
C ASP A 2 9.82 17.48 11.79
N ASP A 3 10.50 18.59 12.09
CA ASP A 3 9.88 19.77 12.73
C ASP A 3 8.93 20.56 11.81
N MET A 4 9.14 20.45 10.48
CA MET A 4 8.30 21.11 9.49
C MET A 4 7.02 20.31 9.24
N THR A 5 7.10 18.98 9.37
CA THR A 5 5.98 18.05 9.20
C THR A 5 5.06 18.04 10.41
N SER A 6 5.61 18.13 11.64
CA SER A 6 4.82 18.29 12.87
C SER A 6 4.06 19.62 12.88
N TRP A 7 4.73 20.72 12.54
CA TRP A 7 4.12 22.04 12.42
C TRP A 7 3.00 22.08 11.37
N TRP A 8 3.19 21.44 10.21
CA TRP A 8 2.14 21.36 9.19
C TRP A 8 0.95 20.51 9.65
N LYS A 9 1.21 19.38 10.32
CA LYS A 9 0.18 18.49 10.85
C LYS A 9 -0.67 19.16 11.93
N ASP A 10 -0.03 19.93 12.82
CA ASP A 10 -0.72 20.67 13.88
C ASP A 10 -1.50 21.86 13.33
N ARG A 11 -0.95 22.54 12.31
CA ARG A 11 -1.65 23.62 11.61
C ARG A 11 -2.84 23.12 10.80
N LEU A 12 -2.74 21.93 10.21
CA LEU A 12 -3.83 21.30 9.45
C LEU A 12 -4.91 20.75 10.38
N ARG A 13 -4.53 20.18 11.53
CA ARG A 13 -5.46 19.80 12.60
C ARG A 13 -6.16 21.01 13.19
N GLY A 14 -5.42 22.09 13.48
CA GLY A 14 -5.99 23.34 13.97
C GLY A 14 -6.91 24.01 12.95
N TRP A 15 -6.54 23.99 11.66
CA TRP A 15 -7.38 24.49 10.58
C TRP A 15 -8.65 23.64 10.40
N MET A 16 -8.56 22.31 10.36
CA MET A 16 -9.73 21.41 10.28
C MET A 16 -10.61 21.51 11.53
N ALA A 17 -10.03 21.56 12.72
CA ALA A 17 -10.77 21.78 13.96
C ALA A 17 -11.45 23.14 13.94
N SER A 18 -10.78 24.19 13.45
CA SER A 18 -11.41 25.51 13.29
C SER A 18 -12.51 25.50 12.24
N TRP A 19 -12.38 24.74 11.15
CA TRP A 19 -13.42 24.61 10.12
C TRP A 19 -14.64 23.84 10.63
N VAL A 20 -14.42 22.76 11.39
CA VAL A 20 -15.49 21.98 12.01
C VAL A 20 -16.15 22.76 13.13
N VAL A 21 -15.38 23.39 14.02
CA VAL A 21 -15.91 24.20 15.13
C VAL A 21 -16.61 25.45 14.61
N LYS A 22 -16.04 26.13 13.62
CA LYS A 22 -16.67 27.31 12.99
C LYS A 22 -17.88 26.91 12.15
N GLY A 23 -17.84 25.79 11.42
CA GLY A 23 -19.00 25.26 10.73
C GLY A 23 -20.10 24.81 11.68
N VAL A 24 -19.75 24.26 12.85
CA VAL A 24 -20.71 23.90 13.91
C VAL A 24 -21.25 25.17 14.58
N MET A 25 -20.44 26.20 14.84
CA MET A 25 -20.88 27.47 15.43
C MET A 25 -21.73 28.31 14.47
N GLU A 26 -21.35 28.40 13.19
CA GLU A 26 -22.14 29.04 12.13
C GLU A 26 -23.44 28.25 11.87
N LEU A 27 -23.41 26.91 11.98
CA LEU A 27 -24.63 26.08 12.00
C LEU A 27 -25.49 26.41 13.23
N PHE A 28 -24.89 26.51 14.43
CA PHE A 28 -25.56 26.87 15.69
C PHE A 28 -26.21 28.27 15.65
N ASP A 29 -25.53 29.25 15.06
CA ASP A 29 -26.01 30.62 14.87
C ASP A 29 -27.05 30.73 13.74
N ALA A 30 -27.07 29.77 12.80
CA ALA A 30 -28.06 29.67 11.72
C ALA A 30 -29.31 28.83 12.06
N PHE A 31 -29.46 28.28 13.28
CA PHE A 31 -30.71 27.63 13.74
C PHE A 31 -31.81 28.67 14.04
N GLU A 32 -32.10 29.53 13.08
CA GLU A 32 -33.43 30.08 12.94
C GLU A 32 -34.41 28.96 12.52
N PRO A 33 -35.72 29.16 12.72
CA PRO A 33 -36.78 28.23 12.32
C PRO A 33 -36.68 27.73 10.86
N ASP A 34 -35.98 28.47 10.00
CA ASP A 34 -35.84 28.22 8.57
C ASP A 34 -35.01 26.98 8.22
N LEU A 35 -33.96 26.64 9.00
CA LEU A 35 -33.15 25.45 8.74
C LEU A 35 -33.97 24.16 8.85
N ARG A 36 -34.94 24.11 9.76
CA ARG A 36 -35.84 22.96 9.89
C ARG A 36 -36.73 22.83 8.66
N ALA A 37 -37.23 23.94 8.13
CA ALA A 37 -38.03 23.96 6.92
C ALA A 37 -37.22 23.50 5.70
N GLU A 38 -35.93 23.83 5.65
CA GLU A 38 -35.02 23.42 4.58
C GLU A 38 -34.59 21.95 4.66
N VAL A 39 -34.35 21.43 5.87
CA VAL A 39 -33.85 20.06 6.09
C VAL A 39 -34.99 19.02 6.07
N LYS A 40 -36.23 19.42 6.41
CA LYS A 40 -37.39 18.50 6.45
C LYS A 40 -37.67 17.79 5.11
N PRO A 41 -37.67 18.44 3.94
CA PRO A 41 -37.82 17.77 2.66
C PRO A 41 -36.75 16.71 2.39
N MET A 42 -35.51 16.97 2.80
CA MET A 42 -34.40 16.02 2.65
C MET A 42 -34.57 14.80 3.56
N LEU A 43 -34.95 15.01 4.82
CA LEU A 43 -35.24 13.93 5.77
C LEU A 43 -36.39 13.04 5.28
N LEU A 44 -37.47 13.64 4.77
CA LEU A 44 -38.59 12.89 4.20
C LEU A 44 -38.17 12.07 2.97
N ARG A 45 -37.28 12.58 2.11
CA ARG A 45 -36.74 11.78 1.00
C ARG A 45 -35.89 10.60 1.49
N MET A 46 -35.15 10.76 2.57
CA MET A 46 -34.36 9.67 3.16
C MET A 46 -35.23 8.57 3.74
N ARG A 47 -36.36 8.92 4.36
CA ARG A 47 -37.34 7.98 4.91
C ARG A 47 -37.85 6.98 3.87
N GLU A 48 -37.98 7.43 2.63
CA GLU A 48 -38.49 6.65 1.49
C GLU A 48 -37.42 5.75 0.83
N ILE A 49 -36.18 5.73 1.34
CA ILE A 49 -35.13 4.83 0.82
C ILE A 49 -35.51 3.37 1.10
N GLU A 50 -35.62 2.57 0.04
CA GLU A 50 -35.85 1.13 0.11
C GLU A 50 -34.71 0.44 0.88
N GLY A 51 -35.06 -0.36 1.88
CA GLY A 51 -34.09 -1.06 2.74
C GLY A 51 -33.54 -0.25 3.92
N LEU A 52 -34.02 0.97 4.17
CA LEU A 52 -33.66 1.71 5.38
C LEU A 52 -34.23 1.01 6.64
N PRO A 53 -33.38 0.63 7.63
CA PRO A 53 -33.84 0.02 8.87
C PRO A 53 -34.88 0.88 9.61
N ASP A 54 -35.86 0.23 10.24
CA ASP A 54 -37.00 0.92 10.85
C ASP A 54 -36.59 1.86 12.00
N ASP A 55 -35.50 1.55 12.71
CA ASP A 55 -34.93 2.44 13.73
C ASP A 55 -34.55 3.81 13.16
N PHE A 56 -34.04 3.87 11.94
CA PHE A 56 -33.69 5.12 11.28
C PHE A 56 -34.91 5.86 10.76
N LYS A 57 -35.92 5.15 10.25
CA LYS A 57 -37.21 5.76 9.89
C LYS A 57 -37.86 6.40 11.11
N ASN A 58 -37.82 5.72 12.26
CA ASN A 58 -38.35 6.24 13.53
C ASN A 58 -37.60 7.50 14.01
N ILE A 59 -36.29 7.58 13.81
CA ILE A 59 -35.49 8.77 14.14
C ILE A 59 -35.84 9.95 13.21
N ILE A 60 -36.03 9.68 11.92
CA ILE A 60 -36.44 10.67 10.92
C ILE A 60 -37.86 11.18 11.20
N ASP A 61 -38.80 10.29 11.53
CA ASP A 61 -40.18 10.65 11.86
C ASP A 61 -40.22 11.55 13.10
N LYS A 62 -39.48 11.17 14.15
CA LYS A 62 -39.29 12.03 15.33
C LYS A 62 -38.71 13.39 14.96
N ALA A 63 -37.66 13.44 14.14
CA ALA A 63 -37.04 14.71 13.74
C ALA A 63 -37.97 15.61 12.90
N THR A 64 -38.83 15.03 12.06
CA THR A 64 -39.73 15.80 11.18
C THR A 64 -40.99 16.29 11.89
N GLU A 65 -41.46 15.56 12.91
CA GLU A 65 -42.66 15.88 13.69
C GLU A 65 -42.38 16.75 14.94
N GLU A 66 -41.16 16.71 15.49
CA GLU A 66 -40.83 17.31 16.79
C GLU A 66 -40.95 18.84 16.84
N LYS A 67 -41.93 19.41 17.55
CA LYS A 67 -42.18 20.86 17.54
C LYS A 67 -41.11 21.67 18.30
N SER A 68 -40.36 21.03 19.19
CA SER A 68 -39.31 21.68 19.99
C SER A 68 -37.98 21.76 19.25
N ALA A 69 -37.47 22.99 19.07
CA ALA A 69 -36.13 23.23 18.51
C ALA A 69 -35.03 22.51 19.31
N ILE A 70 -35.18 22.41 20.63
CA ILE A 70 -34.20 21.78 21.52
C ILE A 70 -34.12 20.27 21.28
N GLN A 71 -35.26 19.61 21.06
CA GLN A 71 -35.29 18.17 20.79
C GLN A 71 -34.83 17.85 19.37
N PHE A 72 -35.08 18.73 18.39
CA PHE A 72 -34.52 18.61 17.04
C PHE A 72 -32.99 18.67 17.06
N VAL A 73 -32.42 19.63 17.80
CA VAL A 73 -30.96 19.76 17.99
C VAL A 73 -30.35 18.52 18.66
N ALA A 74 -31.06 17.90 19.62
CA ALA A 74 -30.60 16.66 20.26
C ALA A 74 -30.55 15.46 19.30
N ILE A 75 -31.40 15.44 18.26
CA ILE A 75 -31.47 14.35 17.27
C ILE A 75 -30.50 14.58 16.09
N LEU A 76 -30.09 15.82 15.86
CA LEU A 76 -29.26 16.20 14.72
C LEU A 76 -27.91 15.47 14.60
N PRO A 77 -27.13 15.22 15.68
CA PRO A 77 -25.89 14.46 15.58
C PRO A 77 -26.10 13.03 15.05
N TYR A 78 -27.23 12.41 15.40
CA TYR A 78 -27.59 11.08 14.89
C TYR A 78 -27.93 11.14 13.40
N LEU A 79 -28.67 12.15 12.96
CA LEU A 79 -28.98 12.36 11.53
C LEU A 79 -27.72 12.62 10.70
N ILE A 80 -26.78 13.40 11.22
CA ILE A 80 -25.47 13.62 10.59
C ILE A 80 -24.68 12.31 10.52
N GLY A 81 -24.67 11.52 11.60
CA GLY A 81 -24.04 10.19 11.62
C GLY A 81 -24.65 9.23 10.60
N ILE A 82 -25.98 9.23 10.45
CA ILE A 82 -26.72 8.42 9.47
C ILE A 82 -26.39 8.86 8.04
N LEU A 83 -26.35 10.17 7.79
CA LEU A 83 -26.00 10.73 6.48
C LEU A 83 -24.57 10.39 6.07
N ILE A 84 -23.62 10.45 7.02
CA ILE A 84 -22.24 10.06 6.78
C ILE A 84 -22.13 8.55 6.55
N GLY A 85 -22.80 7.74 7.36
CA GLY A 85 -22.79 6.27 7.24
C GLY A 85 -23.42 5.76 5.94
N LEU A 86 -24.61 6.24 5.58
CA LEU A 86 -25.30 5.88 4.33
C LEU A 86 -24.61 6.46 3.11
N GLY A 87 -24.10 7.70 3.20
CA GLY A 87 -23.31 8.33 2.15
C GLY A 87 -22.03 7.55 1.83
N MET A 88 -21.33 7.04 2.84
CA MET A 88 -20.14 6.21 2.63
C MET A 88 -20.46 4.82 2.04
N GLY A 89 -21.61 4.24 2.38
CA GLY A 89 -22.06 2.94 1.86
C GLY A 89 -22.55 2.99 0.41
N ALA A 90 -23.47 3.92 0.09
CA ALA A 90 -24.04 4.06 -1.25
C ALA A 90 -23.06 4.71 -2.25
N ALA A 91 -22.15 5.56 -1.78
CA ALA A 91 -21.10 6.13 -2.62
C ALA A 91 -19.89 5.21 -2.79
N ALA A 92 -19.85 3.98 -2.24
CA ALA A 92 -18.67 3.12 -2.33
C ALA A 92 -18.14 2.91 -3.78
N PRO A 93 -18.98 2.78 -4.83
CA PRO A 93 -18.48 2.74 -6.22
C PRO A 93 -17.96 4.10 -6.72
N VAL A 94 -18.63 5.20 -6.37
CA VAL A 94 -18.26 6.56 -6.81
C VAL A 94 -17.04 7.08 -6.05
N SER A 95 -16.88 6.73 -4.78
CA SER A 95 -15.73 7.05 -3.95
C SER A 95 -14.48 6.29 -4.41
N ARG A 96 -14.63 5.07 -4.97
CA ARG A 96 -13.54 4.39 -5.69
C ARG A 96 -13.11 5.18 -6.92
N ILE A 97 -14.04 5.65 -7.75
CA ILE A 97 -13.71 6.48 -8.92
C ILE A 97 -13.04 7.79 -8.49
N GLY A 98 -13.57 8.45 -7.48
CA GLY A 98 -12.99 9.67 -6.90
C GLY A 98 -11.58 9.44 -6.34
N SER A 99 -11.39 8.39 -5.53
CA SER A 99 -10.08 8.02 -5.00
C SER A 99 -9.09 7.68 -6.10
N TYR A 100 -9.48 6.97 -7.17
CA TYR A 100 -8.58 6.74 -8.31
C TYR A 100 -8.15 8.02 -9.02
N GLN A 101 -9.03 9.00 -9.19
CA GLN A 101 -8.65 10.29 -9.78
C GLN A 101 -7.72 11.07 -8.86
N ILE A 102 -7.99 11.04 -7.55
CA ILE A 102 -7.10 11.63 -6.54
C ILE A 102 -5.74 10.93 -6.58
N ASP A 103 -5.70 9.60 -6.54
CA ASP A 103 -4.49 8.77 -6.61
C ASP A 103 -3.69 9.02 -7.89
N LYS A 104 -4.35 9.27 -9.02
CA LYS A 104 -3.69 9.64 -10.28
C LYS A 104 -2.98 10.99 -10.17
N ILE A 105 -3.56 11.94 -9.44
CA ILE A 105 -2.99 13.28 -9.21
C ILE A 105 -1.83 13.19 -8.20
N ILE A 106 -2.07 12.54 -7.06
CA ILE A 106 -1.10 12.53 -5.95
C ILE A 106 -0.05 11.42 -6.07
N LYS A 107 -0.27 10.43 -6.94
CA LYS A 107 0.58 9.24 -7.13
C LYS A 107 0.89 8.55 -5.81
N SER A 108 -0.18 8.24 -5.07
CA SER A 108 -0.14 7.61 -3.73
C SER A 108 0.39 6.19 -3.76
N TYR A 109 0.31 5.50 -4.90
CA TYR A 109 0.79 4.14 -5.04
C TYR A 109 2.28 4.05 -4.72
N ARG A 110 2.63 3.04 -3.91
CA ARG A 110 4.00 2.67 -3.57
C ARG A 110 4.22 1.22 -3.93
N LEU A 111 5.42 0.90 -4.40
CA LEU A 111 5.82 -0.48 -4.66
C LEU A 111 5.92 -1.25 -3.34
N ASP A 112 5.52 -2.52 -3.39
CA ASP A 112 5.78 -3.43 -2.28
C ASP A 112 7.28 -3.74 -2.15
N PRO A 113 7.74 -4.22 -0.98
CA PRO A 113 9.16 -4.44 -0.72
C PRO A 113 9.84 -5.40 -1.71
N ILE A 114 9.16 -6.45 -2.16
CA ILE A 114 9.73 -7.43 -3.09
C ILE A 114 9.85 -6.83 -4.50
N SER A 115 8.86 -6.06 -4.93
CA SER A 115 8.95 -5.31 -6.19
C SER A 115 10.08 -4.29 -6.19
N VAL A 116 10.30 -3.57 -5.08
CA VAL A 116 11.43 -2.62 -4.95
C VAL A 116 12.76 -3.33 -5.12
N ILE A 117 12.99 -4.44 -4.41
CA ILE A 117 14.26 -5.19 -4.53
C ILE A 117 14.45 -5.77 -5.92
N THR A 118 13.40 -6.34 -6.50
CA THR A 118 13.48 -6.96 -7.83
C THR A 118 13.81 -5.90 -8.88
N ALA A 119 13.19 -4.72 -8.80
CA ALA A 119 13.52 -3.60 -9.68
C ALA A 119 14.98 -3.15 -9.46
N TRP A 120 15.36 -2.92 -8.20
CA TRP A 120 16.72 -2.51 -7.82
C TRP A 120 17.80 -3.48 -8.31
N ARG A 121 17.64 -4.80 -8.19
CA ARG A 121 18.62 -5.76 -8.71
C ARG A 121 18.80 -5.70 -10.22
N ARG A 122 17.74 -5.37 -10.96
CA ARG A 122 17.79 -5.26 -12.43
C ARG A 122 18.51 -4.02 -12.90
N ASP A 123 18.41 -2.92 -12.15
CA ASP A 123 19.12 -1.65 -12.42
C ASP A 123 19.27 -0.86 -11.11
N PRO A 124 20.37 -1.09 -10.35
CA PRO A 124 20.56 -0.48 -9.04
C PRO A 124 20.54 1.05 -9.10
N LYS A 125 21.22 1.61 -10.10
CA LYS A 125 21.35 3.07 -10.29
C LYS A 125 19.98 3.73 -10.54
N LYS A 126 19.10 3.08 -11.29
CA LYS A 126 17.79 3.65 -11.63
C LYS A 126 16.78 3.55 -10.51
N TYR A 127 16.81 2.47 -9.73
CA TYR A 127 15.72 2.10 -8.82
C TYR A 127 16.06 2.17 -7.33
N GLU A 128 17.31 2.45 -6.95
CA GLU A 128 17.71 2.64 -5.54
C GLU A 128 16.86 3.68 -4.79
N LYS A 129 16.41 4.73 -5.48
CA LYS A 129 15.51 5.76 -4.92
C LYS A 129 14.23 5.20 -4.28
N PHE A 130 13.75 4.04 -4.71
CA PHE A 130 12.53 3.43 -4.16
C PHE A 130 12.72 2.82 -2.78
N PHE A 131 13.96 2.71 -2.26
CA PHE A 131 14.15 2.39 -0.84
C PHE A 131 13.64 3.51 0.08
N ALA A 132 13.63 4.77 -0.38
CA ALA A 132 13.02 5.87 0.38
C ALA A 132 11.51 5.62 0.60
N ASP A 133 10.81 5.09 -0.40
CA ASP A 133 9.40 4.73 -0.27
C ASP A 133 9.16 3.65 0.80
N LEU A 134 10.11 2.72 0.98
CA LEU A 134 10.02 1.72 2.05
C LEU A 134 10.24 2.36 3.42
N LYS A 135 11.17 3.31 3.53
CA LYS A 135 11.37 4.07 4.77
C LYS A 135 10.13 4.87 5.15
N ASP A 136 9.47 5.52 4.18
CA ASP A 136 8.20 6.22 4.37
C ASP A 136 7.07 5.28 4.85
N GLN A 137 7.14 4.01 4.47
CA GLN A 137 6.21 2.95 4.92
C GLN A 137 6.58 2.36 6.29
N GLY A 138 7.65 2.83 6.95
CA GLY A 138 8.08 2.39 8.28
C GLY A 138 9.11 1.26 8.29
N TRP A 139 9.77 0.96 7.16
CA TRP A 139 10.87 0.01 7.14
C TRP A 139 12.15 0.62 7.74
N HIS A 140 12.73 -0.08 8.72
CA HIS A 140 14.05 0.25 9.27
C HIS A 140 15.16 -0.21 8.31
N ASP A 141 16.30 0.47 8.32
CA ASP A 141 17.43 0.16 7.43
C ASP A 141 17.90 -1.29 7.58
N ASP A 142 18.01 -1.80 8.81
CA ASP A 142 18.34 -3.21 9.07
C ASP A 142 17.35 -4.19 8.43
N ARG A 143 16.06 -3.84 8.34
CA ARG A 143 15.05 -4.68 7.68
C ARG A 143 15.20 -4.64 6.17
N ILE A 144 15.57 -3.49 5.61
CA ILE A 144 15.87 -3.35 4.18
C ILE A 144 17.10 -4.18 3.81
N GLU A 145 18.16 -4.14 4.63
CA GLU A 145 19.36 -4.97 4.43
C GLU A 145 19.05 -6.47 4.58
N ALA A 146 18.26 -6.85 5.59
CA ALA A 146 17.78 -8.23 5.73
C ALA A 146 16.97 -8.66 4.50
N LEU A 147 16.11 -7.78 3.97
CA LEU A 147 15.32 -8.01 2.76
C LEU A 147 16.20 -8.19 1.52
N LYS A 148 17.27 -7.39 1.37
CA LYS A 148 18.28 -7.58 0.31
C LYS A 148 19.00 -8.92 0.42
N PHE A 149 19.31 -9.35 1.64
CA PHE A 149 19.99 -10.62 1.89
C PHE A 149 19.08 -11.83 1.66
N PHE A 150 17.91 -11.91 2.29
CA PHE A 150 17.10 -13.13 2.25
C PHE A 150 16.49 -13.40 0.87
N THR A 151 16.34 -12.35 0.05
CA THR A 151 15.85 -12.50 -1.31
C THR A 151 16.94 -12.95 -2.28
N LEU A 152 18.20 -13.09 -1.85
CA LEU A 152 19.25 -13.65 -2.69
C LEU A 152 18.87 -15.07 -3.09
N PHE A 153 19.28 -15.45 -4.29
CA PHE A 153 19.07 -16.81 -4.78
C PHE A 153 19.83 -17.78 -3.89
N MET A 154 19.14 -18.84 -3.46
CA MET A 154 19.73 -19.97 -2.76
C MET A 154 19.55 -21.22 -3.61
N PRO A 155 20.64 -21.93 -3.98
CA PRO A 155 20.53 -23.21 -4.68
C PRO A 155 19.68 -24.21 -3.91
N SER A 156 18.94 -25.03 -4.64
CA SER A 156 18.18 -26.13 -4.07
C SER A 156 19.12 -27.23 -3.55
N ALA A 157 18.61 -28.12 -2.71
CA ALA A 157 19.37 -29.31 -2.30
C ALA A 157 19.80 -30.16 -3.52
N GLY A 158 18.99 -30.20 -4.59
CA GLY A 158 19.33 -30.88 -5.84
C GLY A 158 20.52 -30.23 -6.53
N ASP A 159 20.50 -28.90 -6.68
CA ASP A 159 21.63 -28.14 -7.26
C ASP A 159 22.92 -28.42 -6.50
N ILE A 160 22.86 -28.39 -5.15
CA ILE A 160 24.01 -28.65 -4.29
C ILE A 160 24.54 -30.08 -4.50
N VAL A 161 23.67 -31.09 -4.55
CA VAL A 161 24.07 -32.49 -4.83
C VAL A 161 24.70 -32.61 -6.21
N THR A 162 24.12 -31.97 -7.23
CA THR A 162 24.71 -31.93 -8.58
C THR A 162 26.09 -31.27 -8.56
N TRP A 163 26.28 -30.20 -7.80
CA TRP A 163 27.58 -29.53 -7.69
C TRP A 163 28.63 -30.41 -7.03
N TYR A 164 28.26 -31.16 -5.98
CA TYR A 164 29.14 -32.19 -5.42
C TYR A 164 29.48 -33.26 -6.45
N ALA A 165 28.51 -33.75 -7.21
CA ALA A 165 28.73 -34.80 -8.22
C ALA A 165 29.56 -34.32 -9.43
N LYS A 166 29.50 -33.03 -9.77
CA LYS A 166 30.26 -32.40 -10.86
C LYS A 166 31.55 -31.73 -10.37
N GLU A 167 32.06 -32.12 -9.21
CA GLU A 167 33.39 -31.72 -8.69
C GLU A 167 33.57 -30.19 -8.54
N VAL A 168 32.46 -29.44 -8.38
CA VAL A 168 32.43 -27.96 -8.27
C VAL A 168 33.23 -27.45 -7.06
N TYR A 169 33.42 -28.30 -6.06
CA TYR A 169 34.11 -27.96 -4.81
C TYR A 169 35.51 -28.56 -4.69
N GLU A 170 36.03 -29.18 -5.76
CA GLU A 170 37.33 -29.88 -5.78
C GLU A 170 38.34 -29.08 -6.61
N PRO A 171 39.26 -28.29 -5.98
CA PRO A 171 40.12 -27.37 -6.71
C PRO A 171 41.00 -28.00 -7.79
N ASP A 172 41.50 -29.21 -7.53
CA ASP A 172 42.32 -29.98 -8.47
C ASP A 172 41.51 -30.42 -9.70
N MET A 173 40.24 -30.76 -9.53
CA MET A 173 39.34 -31.09 -10.65
C MET A 173 38.93 -29.84 -11.43
N ILE A 174 38.66 -28.72 -10.75
CA ILE A 174 38.38 -27.43 -11.39
C ILE A 174 39.53 -27.02 -12.31
N GLU A 175 40.78 -27.16 -11.84
CA GLU A 175 41.97 -26.86 -12.64
C GLU A 175 42.17 -27.88 -13.78
N ARG A 176 42.12 -29.18 -13.46
CA ARG A 176 42.38 -30.26 -14.42
C ARG A 176 41.41 -30.25 -15.60
N TYR A 177 40.13 -30.01 -15.34
CA TYR A 177 39.07 -30.00 -16.36
C TYR A 177 38.69 -28.59 -16.81
N GLY A 178 39.31 -27.55 -16.24
CA GLY A 178 39.02 -26.17 -16.58
C GLY A 178 37.57 -25.79 -16.33
N LEU A 179 36.95 -26.27 -15.24
CA LEU A 179 35.50 -26.10 -14.99
C LEU A 179 35.09 -24.61 -14.86
N ALA A 180 36.00 -23.75 -14.43
CA ALA A 180 35.79 -22.31 -14.34
C ALA A 180 36.23 -21.54 -15.60
N SER A 181 36.69 -22.23 -16.64
CA SER A 181 37.16 -21.60 -17.88
C SER A 181 36.01 -20.89 -18.59
N GLU A 182 36.34 -19.79 -19.26
CA GLU A 182 35.39 -18.97 -20.02
C GLU A 182 34.22 -18.41 -19.20
N LEU A 183 34.32 -18.42 -17.86
CA LEU A 183 33.34 -17.79 -16.99
C LEU A 183 33.22 -16.29 -17.37
N PRO A 184 32.05 -15.82 -17.80
CA PRO A 184 31.86 -14.42 -18.12
C PRO A 184 32.02 -13.54 -16.87
N GLU A 185 32.43 -12.28 -17.08
CA GLU A 185 32.46 -11.29 -15.99
C GLU A 185 31.06 -11.18 -15.36
N TYR A 186 30.97 -11.46 -14.07
CA TYR A 186 29.70 -11.57 -13.32
C TYR A 186 28.78 -10.36 -13.54
N GLU A 187 29.34 -9.15 -13.47
CA GLU A 187 28.63 -7.87 -13.63
C GLU A 187 28.04 -7.68 -15.04
N LYS A 188 28.54 -8.42 -16.04
CA LYS A 188 28.04 -8.40 -17.42
C LYS A 188 26.98 -9.47 -17.69
N THR A 189 26.64 -10.30 -16.71
CA THR A 189 25.62 -11.34 -16.83
C THR A 189 24.25 -10.91 -16.28
N ASP A 190 23.24 -11.77 -16.43
CA ASP A 190 21.93 -11.60 -15.80
C ASP A 190 21.84 -12.22 -14.39
N PHE A 191 22.85 -12.95 -13.91
CA PHE A 191 22.87 -13.54 -12.57
C PHE A 191 22.62 -12.51 -11.44
N PRO A 192 23.28 -11.34 -11.41
CA PRO A 192 23.00 -10.34 -10.38
C PRO A 192 21.55 -9.87 -10.38
N LYS A 193 20.92 -9.80 -11.57
CA LYS A 193 19.55 -9.28 -11.73
C LYS A 193 18.49 -10.20 -11.12
N VAL A 194 18.81 -11.48 -10.95
CA VAL A 194 17.95 -12.49 -10.29
C VAL A 194 18.40 -12.81 -8.86
N GLY A 195 19.38 -12.08 -8.33
CA GLY A 195 19.88 -12.26 -6.97
C GLY A 195 20.85 -13.43 -6.80
N VAL A 196 21.37 -13.99 -7.89
CA VAL A 196 22.46 -14.98 -7.84
C VAL A 196 23.76 -14.22 -7.60
N ASP A 197 24.40 -14.46 -6.47
CA ASP A 197 25.71 -13.85 -6.16
C ASP A 197 26.83 -14.45 -7.03
N ALA A 198 28.02 -13.83 -7.00
CA ALA A 198 29.15 -14.27 -7.82
C ALA A 198 29.62 -15.70 -7.51
N THR A 199 29.50 -16.13 -6.25
CA THR A 199 29.87 -17.48 -5.82
C THR A 199 28.91 -18.50 -6.44
N GLN A 200 27.60 -18.25 -6.33
CA GLN A 200 26.60 -19.15 -6.90
C GLN A 200 26.63 -19.14 -8.43
N ALA A 201 26.86 -17.98 -9.07
CA ALA A 201 27.03 -17.89 -10.51
C ALA A 201 28.21 -18.75 -11.00
N ARG A 202 29.34 -18.70 -10.27
CA ARG A 202 30.51 -19.55 -10.54
C ARG A 202 30.18 -21.04 -10.35
N ASN A 203 29.45 -21.41 -9.31
CA ASN A 203 29.07 -22.81 -9.07
C ASN A 203 28.16 -23.35 -10.19
N PHE A 204 27.16 -22.57 -10.61
CA PHE A 204 26.32 -22.91 -11.76
C PHE A 204 27.14 -23.06 -13.03
N TRP A 205 28.07 -22.14 -13.27
CA TRP A 205 28.96 -22.24 -14.42
C TRP A 205 29.79 -23.52 -14.36
N MET A 206 30.44 -23.83 -13.25
CA MET A 206 31.25 -25.05 -13.15
C MET A 206 30.43 -26.34 -13.33
N ALA A 207 29.11 -26.27 -13.07
CA ALA A 207 28.17 -27.37 -13.24
C ALA A 207 27.34 -27.33 -14.54
N HIS A 208 27.56 -26.37 -15.45
CA HIS A 208 26.64 -26.11 -16.58
C HIS A 208 26.70 -27.16 -17.68
N TRP A 209 27.80 -27.90 -17.78
CA TRP A 209 28.04 -28.86 -18.84
C TRP A 209 27.20 -30.12 -18.61
N GLU A 210 26.66 -30.72 -19.67
CA GLU A 210 25.88 -31.94 -19.60
C GLU A 210 26.65 -33.09 -20.27
N HIS A 211 26.66 -34.27 -19.64
CA HIS A 211 27.21 -35.46 -20.29
C HIS A 211 26.31 -35.87 -21.46
N ALA A 212 26.93 -36.36 -22.54
CA ALA A 212 26.18 -36.95 -23.63
C ALA A 212 25.31 -38.10 -23.10
N SER A 213 23.99 -37.97 -23.24
CA SER A 213 23.04 -39.03 -22.90
C SER A 213 22.86 -39.96 -24.09
N TYR A 214 23.00 -41.26 -23.89
CA TYR A 214 22.84 -42.28 -24.93
C TYR A 214 21.38 -42.53 -25.36
N MET A 215 20.41 -41.75 -24.84
CA MET A 215 18.98 -41.89 -25.14
C MET A 215 18.39 -40.61 -25.75
N GLN A 216 18.95 -40.15 -26.86
CA GLN A 216 18.35 -39.14 -27.73
C GLN A 216 17.85 -39.77 -29.03
#